data_AF-A0A923Z4R3-F1
#
_entry.id   AF-A0A923Z4R3-F1
#
_cell.length_a   1.000
_cell.length_b   1.000
_cell.length_c   1.000
_cell.angle_alpha   90.00
_cell.angle_beta   90.00
_cell.angle_gamma   90.00
#
_symmetry.space_group_name_H-M   'P 1'
#
loop_
_entity.id
_entity.type
_entity.pdbx_description
1 polymer ?
#
loop_
_entity_poly.entity_id
_entity_poly.type
_entity_poly.pdbx_seq_one_letter_code
_entity_poly.pdbx_strand_id
1 'polypeptide(L)'
;MRHGSVTYFDTSGKPHTPESVPLNDEGRAQASAAGRVFAQDQVRFDRVIVSGLPRTVETANRVLAETGQQITLEHWPELEEIRGGKLASIADEDLKQAFFGAFEGVVADDTQFLGGESVGMLIDRV
;
A
#
# COMPACT_ATOMS: atom_id res chain seq x y z
N MET A 1 3.85 -8.13 4.42
CA MET A 1 2.41 -8.31 4.16
C MET A 1 1.83 -7.01 3.59
N ARG A 2 0.79 -7.05 2.77
CA ARG A 2 0.10 -5.84 2.28
C ARG A 2 -0.72 -5.20 3.40
N HIS A 3 -0.94 -3.88 3.32
CA HIS A 3 -1.86 -3.18 4.20
C HIS A 3 -3.31 -3.73 4.07
N GLY A 4 -4.11 -3.57 5.13
CA GLY A 4 -5.55 -3.87 5.08
C GLY A 4 -6.32 -2.92 4.15
N SER A 5 -7.58 -3.22 3.88
CA SER A 5 -8.45 -2.42 3.02
C SER A 5 -8.55 -0.94 3.43
N VAL A 6 -8.70 -0.08 2.42
CA VAL A 6 -8.83 1.37 2.56
C VAL A 6 -9.96 1.88 1.68
N THR A 7 -10.41 3.11 1.93
CA THR A 7 -11.44 3.78 1.14
C THR A 7 -10.81 5.01 0.47
N TYR A 8 -10.52 4.93 -0.83
CA TYR A 8 -9.87 6.02 -1.57
C TYR A 8 -10.85 7.10 -2.05
N PHE A 9 -12.15 6.81 -2.09
CA PHE A 9 -13.18 7.72 -2.55
C PHE A 9 -14.26 7.85 -1.50
N ASP A 10 -14.74 9.06 -1.25
CA ASP A 10 -15.88 9.27 -0.38
C ASP A 10 -17.19 8.77 -1.03
N THR A 11 -18.29 8.86 -0.28
CA THR A 11 -19.62 8.42 -0.74
C THR A 11 -20.16 9.21 -1.94
N SER A 12 -19.56 10.36 -2.26
CA SER A 12 -19.88 11.17 -3.44
C SER A 12 -18.98 10.85 -4.64
N GLY A 13 -18.02 9.92 -4.49
CA GLY A 13 -17.06 9.54 -5.51
C GLY A 13 -15.86 10.49 -5.61
N LYS A 14 -15.67 11.40 -4.66
CA LYS A 14 -14.51 12.30 -4.65
C LYS A 14 -13.28 11.57 -4.10
N PRO A 15 -12.12 11.64 -4.77
CA PRO A 15 -10.91 10.99 -4.29
C PRO A 15 -10.34 11.71 -3.05
N HIS A 16 -9.80 10.91 -2.13
CA HIS A 16 -8.91 11.35 -1.07
C HIS A 16 -7.46 11.43 -1.58
N THR A 17 -6.63 12.23 -0.90
CA THR A 17 -5.18 12.23 -1.11
C THR A 17 -4.61 10.85 -0.77
N PRO A 18 -4.04 10.10 -1.73
CA PRO A 18 -3.66 8.71 -1.53
C PRO A 18 -2.72 8.47 -0.35
N GLU A 19 -1.80 9.40 -0.09
CA GLU A 19 -0.79 9.32 0.97
C GLU A 19 -1.40 9.49 2.37
N SER A 20 -2.59 10.08 2.47
CA SER A 20 -3.25 10.34 3.76
C SER A 20 -4.30 9.29 4.14
N VAL A 21 -4.59 8.30 3.29
CA VAL A 21 -5.70 7.36 3.50
C VAL A 21 -5.36 6.32 4.58
N PRO A 22 -6.11 6.24 5.70
CA PRO A 22 -5.95 5.21 6.73
C PRO A 22 -6.73 3.93 6.37
N LEU A 23 -6.68 2.91 7.24
CA LEU A 23 -7.53 1.73 7.07
C LEU A 23 -9.01 2.09 7.23
N ASN A 24 -9.88 1.40 6.49
CA ASN A 24 -11.30 1.38 6.78
C ASN A 24 -11.62 0.25 7.79
N ASP A 25 -12.88 0.13 8.23
CA ASP A 25 -13.26 -0.87 9.25
C ASP A 25 -12.92 -2.30 8.83
N GLU A 26 -13.12 -2.62 7.56
CA GLU A 26 -12.75 -3.91 6.99
C GLU A 26 -11.22 -4.12 7.02
N GLY A 27 -10.43 -3.12 6.62
CA GLY A 27 -8.97 -3.20 6.70
C GLY A 27 -8.44 -3.35 8.11
N ARG A 28 -9.08 -2.71 9.09
CA ARG A 28 -8.77 -2.93 10.51
C ARG A 28 -9.05 -4.36 10.92
N ALA A 29 -10.20 -4.91 10.54
CA ALA A 29 -10.58 -6.29 10.84
C ALA A 29 -9.61 -7.30 10.20
N GLN A 30 -9.20 -7.07 8.95
CA GLN A 30 -8.22 -7.87 8.21
C GLN A 30 -6.86 -7.88 8.91
N ALA A 31 -6.32 -6.71 9.27
CA ALA A 31 -5.03 -6.60 9.95
C ALA A 31 -5.04 -7.31 11.30
N SER A 32 -6.09 -7.13 12.10
CA SER A 32 -6.26 -7.84 13.37
C SER A 32 -6.45 -9.35 13.17
N ALA A 33 -7.14 -9.79 12.11
CA ALA A 33 -7.29 -11.22 11.81
C ALA A 33 -5.95 -11.87 11.48
N ALA A 34 -5.10 -11.21 10.67
CA ALA A 34 -3.75 -11.67 10.39
C ALA A 34 -2.92 -11.75 11.68
N GLY A 35 -2.99 -10.73 12.54
CA GLY A 35 -2.32 -10.72 13.84
C GLY A 35 -2.72 -11.89 14.74
N ARG A 36 -4.01 -12.24 14.79
CA ARG A 36 -4.49 -13.41 15.54
C ARG A 36 -3.93 -14.74 15.03
N VAL A 37 -3.83 -14.90 13.70
CA VAL A 37 -3.22 -16.10 13.10
C VAL A 37 -1.73 -16.18 13.49
N PHE A 38 -1.00 -15.08 13.36
CA PHE A 38 0.41 -15.04 13.78
C PHE A 38 0.60 -15.32 15.27
N ALA A 39 -0.32 -14.87 16.12
CA ALA A 39 -0.28 -15.16 17.55
C ALA A 39 -0.51 -16.66 17.84
N GLN A 40 -1.46 -17.29 17.13
CA GLN A 40 -1.74 -18.73 17.24
C GLN A 40 -0.52 -19.58 16.85
N ASP A 41 0.17 -19.17 15.78
CA ASP A 41 1.38 -19.84 15.29
C ASP A 41 2.66 -19.41 16.05
N GLN A 42 2.52 -18.59 17.09
CA GLN A 42 3.61 -18.07 17.92
C GLN A 42 4.72 -17.38 17.11
N VAL A 43 4.36 -16.71 16.01
CA VAL A 43 5.30 -15.98 15.15
C VAL A 43 5.97 -14.86 15.95
N ARG A 44 7.31 -14.83 15.91
CA ARG A 44 8.12 -13.78 16.51
C ARG A 44 8.74 -12.93 15.40
N PHE A 45 8.58 -11.62 15.53
CA PHE A 45 9.22 -10.67 14.62
C PHE A 45 10.46 -10.11 15.28
N ASP A 46 11.58 -10.11 14.56
CA ASP A 46 12.79 -9.40 15.00
C ASP A 46 12.76 -7.93 14.59
N ARG A 47 12.13 -7.64 13.44
CA ARG A 47 12.01 -6.30 12.85
C ARG A 47 10.64 -6.15 12.19
N VAL A 48 10.10 -4.94 12.22
CA VAL A 48 8.86 -4.58 11.51
C VAL A 48 9.12 -3.33 10.69
N ILE A 49 9.10 -3.48 9.37
CA ILE A 49 9.39 -2.41 8.41
C ILE A 49 8.08 -2.00 7.72
N VAL A 50 7.85 -0.69 7.62
CA VAL A 50 6.67 -0.09 6.99
C VAL A 50 7.08 1.01 6.02
N SER A 51 6.27 1.26 4.99
CA SER A 51 6.48 2.40 4.07
C SER A 51 6.40 3.76 4.78
N GLY A 52 5.72 3.81 5.93
CA GLY A 52 5.40 5.04 6.64
C GLY A 52 4.02 5.61 6.28
N LEU A 53 3.37 5.11 5.22
CA LEU A 53 1.99 5.49 4.90
C LEU A 53 1.03 5.05 6.03
N PRO A 54 0.01 5.87 6.38
CA PRO A 54 -0.88 5.62 7.51
C PRO A 54 -1.46 4.20 7.54
N ARG A 55 -1.91 3.70 6.37
CA ARG A 55 -2.44 2.33 6.21
C ARG A 55 -1.42 1.23 6.54
N THR A 56 -0.14 1.42 6.23
CA THR A 56 0.92 0.44 6.53
C THR A 56 1.30 0.47 8.01
N VAL A 57 1.39 1.67 8.59
CA VAL A 57 1.65 1.87 10.02
C VAL A 57 0.53 1.27 10.86
N GLU A 58 -0.73 1.57 10.52
CA GLU A 58 -1.89 1.05 11.25
C GLU A 58 -2.00 -0.48 11.13
N THR A 59 -1.72 -1.05 9.94
CA THR A 59 -1.70 -2.51 9.75
C THR A 59 -0.68 -3.17 10.67
N ALA A 60 0.56 -2.67 10.69
CA ALA A 60 1.64 -3.22 11.51
C ALA A 60 1.30 -3.14 13.01
N ASN A 61 0.81 -1.98 13.48
CA ASN A 61 0.42 -1.81 14.88
C ASN A 61 -0.69 -2.77 15.30
N ARG A 62 -1.69 -3.03 14.44
CA ARG A 62 -2.76 -3.99 14.73
C ARG A 62 -2.24 -5.42 14.85
N VAL A 63 -1.35 -5.83 13.96
CA VAL A 63 -0.71 -7.14 14.02
C VAL A 63 0.12 -7.30 15.30
N LEU A 64 0.92 -6.28 15.65
CA LEU A 64 1.72 -6.27 16.86
C LEU A 64 0.87 -6.34 18.14
N ALA A 65 -0.27 -5.64 18.16
CA ALA A 65 -1.20 -5.68 19.28
C ALA A 65 -1.76 -7.09 19.52
N GLU A 66 -2.17 -7.80 18.48
CA GLU A 66 -2.73 -9.16 18.60
C GLU A 66 -1.66 -10.20 18.98
N THR A 67 -0.41 -9.99 18.55
CA THR A 67 0.72 -10.87 18.93
C THR A 67 1.34 -10.51 20.28
N GLY A 68 0.93 -9.39 20.90
CA GLY A 68 1.49 -8.88 22.15
C GLY A 68 2.96 -8.45 22.04
N GLN A 69 3.46 -8.20 20.83
CA GLN A 69 4.86 -7.83 20.59
C GLN A 69 5.03 -6.31 20.59
N GLN A 70 6.03 -5.82 21.32
CA GLN A 70 6.39 -4.40 21.34
C GLN A 70 7.69 -4.21 20.58
N ILE A 71 7.57 -3.76 19.33
CA ILE A 71 8.70 -3.56 18.41
C ILE A 71 8.57 -2.17 17.81
N THR A 72 9.65 -1.40 17.81
CA THR A 72 9.70 -0.11 17.14
C THR A 72 9.61 -0.31 15.63
N LEU A 73 8.68 0.40 14.98
CA LEU A 73 8.54 0.35 13.53
C LEU A 73 9.71 1.05 12.86
N GLU A 74 10.26 0.42 11.83
CA GLU A 74 11.22 1.03 10.93
C GLU A 74 10.49 1.60 9.72
N HIS A 75 10.71 2.88 9.43
CA HIS A 75 10.05 3.60 8.36
C HIS A 75 10.99 3.67 7.15
N TRP A 76 10.63 2.99 6.08
CA TRP A 76 11.39 2.92 4.83
C TRP A 76 10.50 3.48 3.70
N PRO A 77 10.55 4.81 3.44
CA PRO A 77 9.71 5.47 2.43
C PRO A 77 9.86 4.90 1.02
N GLU A 78 10.97 4.21 0.76
CA GLU A 78 11.24 3.50 -0.48
C GLU A 78 10.20 2.39 -0.75
N LEU A 79 9.55 1.88 0.29
CA LEU A 79 8.49 0.86 0.19
C LEU A 79 7.08 1.44 -0.05
N GLU A 80 6.92 2.76 -0.21
CA GLU A 80 5.66 3.36 -0.68
C GLU A 80 5.23 2.75 -2.02
N GLU A 81 3.92 2.63 -2.28
CA GLU A 81 3.46 2.07 -3.56
C GLU A 81 3.95 2.90 -4.76
N ILE A 82 3.86 2.33 -5.96
CA ILE A 82 4.23 3.02 -7.20
C ILE A 82 3.48 4.36 -7.31
N ARG A 83 4.24 5.43 -7.55
CA ARG A 83 3.69 6.79 -7.51
C ARG A 83 3.02 7.13 -8.83
N GLY A 84 1.72 7.36 -8.79
CA GLY A 84 0.95 7.82 -9.95
C GLY A 84 1.28 9.28 -10.31
N GLY A 85 1.22 9.61 -11.59
CA GLY A 85 1.25 10.98 -12.07
C GLY A 85 -0.11 11.67 -11.93
N LYS A 86 -0.26 12.84 -12.57
CA LYS A 86 -1.53 13.56 -12.56
C LYS A 86 -2.50 12.93 -13.55
N LEU A 87 -3.55 12.28 -13.05
CA LEU A 87 -4.63 11.75 -13.88
C LEU A 87 -5.21 12.78 -14.86
N ALA A 88 -5.37 14.03 -14.42
CA ALA A 88 -5.90 15.12 -15.25
C ALA A 88 -4.97 15.53 -16.42
N SER A 89 -3.73 15.03 -16.48
CA SER A 89 -2.81 15.28 -17.60
C SER A 89 -2.72 14.11 -18.59
N ILE A 90 -3.50 13.04 -18.39
CA ILE A 90 -3.55 11.88 -19.29
C ILE A 90 -4.68 12.10 -20.30
N ALA A 91 -4.39 11.89 -21.60
CA ALA A 91 -5.42 11.97 -22.63
C ALA A 91 -6.43 10.83 -22.47
N ASP A 92 -7.71 11.08 -22.79
CA ASP A 92 -8.78 10.10 -22.57
C ASP A 92 -8.54 8.76 -23.29
N GLU A 93 -7.92 8.81 -24.47
CA GLU A 93 -7.56 7.63 -25.27
C GLU A 93 -6.47 6.76 -24.61
N ASP A 94 -5.62 7.36 -23.77
CA ASP A 94 -4.51 6.69 -23.09
C ASP A 94 -4.85 6.23 -21.67
N LEU A 95 -5.99 6.66 -21.12
CA LEU A 95 -6.40 6.37 -19.73
C LEU A 95 -6.42 4.87 -19.43
N LYS A 96 -6.98 4.05 -20.32
CA LYS A 96 -7.08 2.60 -20.10
C LYS A 96 -5.70 1.97 -19.97
N GLN A 97 -4.78 2.32 -20.87
CA GLN A 97 -3.41 1.82 -20.84
C GLN A 97 -2.66 2.31 -19.61
N ALA A 98 -2.82 3.59 -19.24
CA ALA A 98 -2.18 4.19 -18.08
C ALA A 98 -2.64 3.58 -16.74
N PHE A 99 -3.88 3.08 -16.67
CA PHE A 99 -4.44 2.40 -15.50
C PHE A 99 -4.07 0.92 -15.41
N PHE A 100 -4.20 0.17 -16.51
CA PHE A 100 -4.06 -1.29 -16.49
C PHE A 100 -2.67 -1.78 -16.90
N GLY A 101 -1.91 -1.00 -17.69
CA GLY A 101 -0.64 -1.44 -18.26
C GLY A 101 0.40 -1.85 -17.21
N ALA A 102 0.41 -1.19 -16.05
CA ALA A 102 1.30 -1.53 -14.94
C ALA A 102 0.92 -2.83 -14.19
N PHE A 103 -0.22 -3.45 -14.52
CA PHE A 103 -0.75 -4.65 -13.86
C PHE A 103 -1.06 -5.80 -14.83
N GLU A 104 -0.80 -5.63 -16.13
CA GLU A 104 -1.08 -6.64 -17.16
C GLU A 104 0.19 -7.38 -17.59
N GLY A 105 0.31 -8.65 -17.20
CA GLY A 105 1.34 -9.56 -17.70
C GLY A 105 2.76 -9.23 -17.21
N VAL A 106 3.75 -9.46 -18.08
CA VAL A 106 5.12 -9.03 -17.85
C VAL A 106 5.23 -7.58 -18.29
N VAL A 107 5.41 -6.69 -17.32
CA VAL A 107 5.44 -5.25 -17.54
C VAL A 107 6.87 -4.81 -17.80
N ALA A 108 7.10 -4.00 -18.83
CA ALA A 108 8.42 -3.46 -19.13
C ALA A 108 8.84 -2.40 -18.08
N ASP A 109 10.12 -2.34 -17.76
CA ASP A 109 10.66 -1.44 -16.71
C ASP A 109 10.40 0.05 -16.98
N ASP A 110 10.26 0.44 -18.24
CA ASP A 110 9.94 1.81 -18.65
C ASP A 110 8.43 2.13 -18.59
N THR A 111 7.57 1.16 -18.28
CA THR A 111 6.12 1.35 -18.17
C THR A 111 5.79 2.26 -17.01
N GLN A 112 5.20 3.43 -17.29
CA GLN A 112 4.79 4.40 -16.28
C GLN A 112 3.40 4.10 -15.72
N PHE A 113 3.25 4.21 -14.40
CA PHE A 113 1.95 4.18 -13.76
C PHE A 113 1.32 5.57 -13.74
N LEU A 114 0.20 5.75 -14.45
CA LEU A 114 -0.52 7.03 -14.54
C LEU A 114 0.37 8.24 -14.91
N GLY A 115 1.41 8.02 -15.73
CA GLY A 115 2.38 9.06 -16.11
C GLY A 115 3.30 9.53 -14.97
N GLY A 116 3.40 8.75 -13.90
CA GLY A 116 4.30 8.98 -12.77
C GLY A 116 5.55 8.12 -12.86
N GLU A 117 5.84 7.41 -11.78
CA GLU A 117 6.97 6.49 -11.67
C GLU A 117 6.83 5.31 -12.65
N SER A 118 7.97 4.83 -13.18
CA SER A 118 8.00 3.60 -13.97
C SER A 118 8.17 2.36 -13.08
N VAL A 119 7.81 1.18 -13.59
CA VAL A 119 8.04 -0.08 -12.87
C VAL A 119 9.51 -0.27 -12.49
N GLY A 120 10.44 0.07 -13.39
CA GLY A 120 11.87 0.03 -13.12
C GLY A 120 12.30 0.98 -12.00
N MET A 121 11.78 2.21 -11.98
CA MET A 121 12.05 3.16 -10.88
C MET A 121 11.55 2.65 -9.52
N LEU A 122 10.39 1.99 -9.49
CA LEU A 122 9.89 1.35 -8.27
C LEU A 122 10.83 0.21 -7.84
N ILE A 123 11.26 -0.65 -8.77
CA ILE A 123 12.15 -1.77 -8.47
C ILE A 123 13.52 -1.26 -7.97
N ASP A 124 14.07 -0.22 -8.58
CA ASP A 124 15.39 0.32 -8.23
C ASP A 124 15.45 0.93 -6.82
N ARG A 125 14.31 1.37 -6.27
CA ARG A 125 14.27 1.94 -4.91
C ARG A 125 14.03 0.90 -3.81
N VAL A 126 13.56 -0.31 -4.12
CA VAL A 126 13.17 -1.36 -3.14
C VAL A 126 14.26 -2.42 -2.99
#